data_AF-A0A9D4CMK7-F1
#
_entry.id   AF-A0A9D4CMK7-F1
#
_cell.length_a   1.000
_cell.length_b   1.000
_cell.length_c   1.000
_cell.angle_alpha   90.00
_cell.angle_beta   90.00
_cell.angle_gamma   90.00
#
_symmetry.space_group_name_H-M   'P 1'
#
loop_
_entity.id
_entity.type
_entity.pdbx_description
1 polymer ?
#
loop_
_entity_poly.entity_id
_entity_poly.type
_entity_poly.pdbx_seq_one_letter_code
_entity_poly.pdbx_strand_id
1 'polypeptide(L)'
;MSVCLSVCLSVCLSVCLSVCLSVCLSVCLAGWLAGWLAGWLAGWLAGWLAGWLAGWLAGWLAGWLAGWLAGWLAGWLAGWLAGWLAGWLAGWLAGWLAGWLAGWLAGWLAGWLAGWLAGGRPARPARPARPSVRPSVRPSVRPSVRPYVRTYVRTYVRPYICPFLFRHKVVKKIDSQFSI
;
A
#
# COMPACT_ATOMS: atom_id res chain seq x y z
N MET A 1 -27.04 -100.23 -7.78
CA MET A 1 -27.75 -99.43 -6.76
C MET A 1 -26.82 -98.44 -6.05
N SER A 2 -25.71 -98.87 -5.43
CA SER A 2 -24.78 -97.97 -4.71
C SER A 2 -24.11 -96.91 -5.60
N VAL A 3 -23.65 -97.28 -6.80
CA VAL A 3 -22.97 -96.36 -7.73
C VAL A 3 -23.90 -95.24 -8.23
N CYS A 4 -25.16 -95.57 -8.52
CA CYS A 4 -26.15 -94.61 -8.99
C CYS A 4 -26.46 -93.57 -7.90
N LEU A 5 -26.67 -94.03 -6.66
CA LEU A 5 -26.88 -93.13 -5.52
C LEU A 5 -25.67 -92.26 -5.25
N SER A 6 -24.45 -92.80 -5.28
CA SER A 6 -23.24 -92.00 -5.06
C SER A 6 -23.03 -90.93 -6.13
N VAL A 7 -23.36 -91.22 -7.39
CA VAL A 7 -23.24 -90.26 -8.51
C VAL A 7 -24.33 -89.20 -8.42
N CYS A 8 -25.57 -89.58 -8.13
CA CYS A 8 -26.65 -88.60 -7.94
C CYS A 8 -26.34 -87.66 -6.77
N LEU A 9 -25.87 -88.19 -5.65
CA LEU A 9 -25.57 -87.40 -4.45
C LEU A 9 -24.35 -86.50 -4.67
N SER A 10 -23.32 -86.97 -5.38
CA SER A 10 -22.13 -86.13 -5.68
C SER A 10 -22.44 -85.01 -6.67
N VAL A 11 -23.28 -85.26 -7.68
CA VAL A 11 -23.71 -84.23 -8.64
C VAL A 11 -24.63 -83.23 -7.96
N CYS A 12 -25.63 -83.67 -7.19
CA CYS A 12 -26.52 -82.77 -6.47
C CYS A 12 -25.72 -81.90 -5.48
N LEU A 13 -24.82 -82.50 -4.70
CA LEU A 13 -24.07 -81.77 -3.68
C LEU A 13 -23.03 -80.82 -4.31
N SER A 14 -22.38 -81.20 -5.41
CA SER A 14 -21.45 -80.31 -6.12
C SER A 14 -22.15 -79.13 -6.81
N VAL A 15 -23.32 -79.36 -7.42
CA VAL A 15 -24.11 -78.29 -8.04
C VAL A 15 -24.66 -77.35 -6.97
N CYS A 16 -25.29 -77.88 -5.92
CA CYS A 16 -25.79 -77.05 -4.82
C CYS A 16 -24.68 -76.25 -4.15
N LEU A 17 -23.53 -76.88 -3.87
CA LEU A 17 -22.44 -76.19 -3.17
C LEU A 17 -21.74 -75.17 -4.08
N SER A 18 -21.56 -75.45 -5.38
CA SER A 18 -20.98 -74.48 -6.32
C SER A 18 -21.89 -73.27 -6.56
N VAL A 19 -23.20 -73.47 -6.70
CA VAL A 19 -24.17 -72.38 -6.88
C VAL A 19 -24.28 -71.55 -5.61
N CYS A 20 -24.46 -72.18 -4.44
CA CYS A 20 -24.53 -71.44 -3.18
C CYS A 20 -23.25 -70.66 -2.91
N LEU A 21 -22.08 -71.27 -3.10
CA LEU A 21 -20.80 -70.64 -2.79
C LEU A 21 -20.46 -69.53 -3.80
N SER A 22 -20.77 -69.70 -5.09
CA SER A 22 -20.57 -68.65 -6.10
C SER A 22 -21.49 -67.45 -5.89
N VAL A 23 -22.77 -67.67 -5.58
CA VAL A 23 -23.72 -66.58 -5.31
C VAL A 23 -23.35 -65.86 -4.01
N CYS A 24 -23.11 -66.59 -2.93
CA CYS A 24 -22.72 -65.98 -1.66
C CYS A 24 -21.40 -65.20 -1.79
N LEU A 25 -20.39 -65.76 -2.45
CA LEU A 25 -19.09 -65.10 -2.60
C LEU A 25 -19.21 -63.87 -3.52
N SER A 26 -19.93 -63.97 -4.64
CA SER A 26 -20.09 -62.84 -5.56
C SER A 26 -20.85 -61.68 -4.93
N VAL A 27 -21.96 -61.94 -4.24
CA VAL A 27 -22.78 -60.88 -3.62
C VAL A 27 -22.03 -60.25 -2.44
N CYS A 28 -21.44 -61.05 -1.55
CA CYS A 28 -20.72 -60.54 -0.40
C CYS A 28 -19.47 -59.75 -0.81
N LEU A 29 -18.69 -60.27 -1.76
CA LEU A 29 -17.48 -59.59 -2.23
C LEU A 29 -17.82 -58.32 -3.01
N ALA A 30 -18.79 -58.37 -3.92
CA ALA A 30 -19.18 -57.20 -4.69
C ALA A 30 -19.79 -56.11 -3.81
N GLY A 31 -20.68 -56.48 -2.88
CA GLY A 31 -21.30 -55.53 -1.96
C GLY A 31 -20.28 -54.88 -1.02
N TRP A 32 -19.38 -55.69 -0.45
CA TRP A 32 -18.34 -55.18 0.43
C TRP A 32 -17.33 -54.29 -0.31
N LEU A 33 -16.85 -54.72 -1.47
CA LEU A 33 -15.87 -53.97 -2.25
C LEU A 33 -16.46 -52.67 -2.78
N ALA A 34 -17.69 -52.70 -3.32
CA ALA A 34 -18.37 -51.52 -3.83
C ALA A 34 -18.69 -50.52 -2.72
N GLY A 35 -19.21 -50.99 -1.58
CA GLY A 35 -19.50 -50.13 -0.43
C GLY A 35 -18.24 -49.51 0.15
N TRP A 36 -17.17 -50.29 0.29
CA TRP A 36 -15.90 -49.82 0.82
C TRP A 36 -15.22 -48.83 -0.14
N LEU A 37 -15.11 -49.15 -1.43
CA LEU A 37 -14.54 -48.24 -2.43
C LEU A 37 -15.36 -46.97 -2.58
N ALA A 38 -16.69 -47.06 -2.70
CA ALA A 38 -17.52 -45.86 -2.86
C ALA A 38 -17.45 -44.97 -1.62
N GLY A 39 -17.58 -45.54 -0.43
CA GLY A 39 -17.53 -44.77 0.82
C GLY A 39 -16.15 -44.16 1.07
N TRP A 40 -15.09 -44.94 0.90
CA TRP A 40 -13.73 -44.45 1.12
C TRP A 40 -13.31 -43.43 0.06
N LEU A 41 -13.55 -43.71 -1.23
CA LEU A 41 -13.15 -42.82 -2.31
C LEU A 41 -13.97 -41.52 -2.29
N ALA A 42 -15.30 -41.60 -2.12
CA ALA A 42 -16.13 -40.40 -2.07
C ALA A 42 -15.83 -39.56 -0.82
N GLY A 43 -15.73 -40.20 0.36
CA GLY A 43 -15.43 -39.49 1.61
C GLY A 43 -14.05 -38.85 1.60
N TRP A 44 -13.03 -39.58 1.14
CA TRP A 44 -11.67 -39.09 1.10
C TRP A 44 -11.46 -38.04 0.01
N LEU A 45 -11.88 -38.27 -1.24
CA LEU A 45 -11.74 -37.25 -2.28
C LEU A 45 -12.59 -36.02 -2.00
N ALA A 46 -13.86 -36.17 -1.64
CA ALA A 46 -14.70 -34.99 -1.41
C ALA A 46 -14.21 -34.20 -0.20
N GLY A 47 -13.91 -34.88 0.92
CA GLY A 47 -13.45 -34.21 2.14
C GLY A 47 -12.08 -33.56 1.98
N TRP A 48 -11.11 -34.31 1.45
CA TRP A 48 -9.74 -33.82 1.32
C TRP A 48 -9.61 -32.78 0.20
N LEU A 49 -10.14 -33.05 -1.00
CA LEU A 49 -10.03 -32.13 -2.13
C LEU A 49 -10.84 -30.86 -1.89
N ALA A 50 -12.09 -30.95 -1.42
CA ALA A 50 -12.89 -29.76 -1.15
C ALA A 50 -12.31 -28.96 0.02
N GLY A 51 -11.93 -29.62 1.12
CA GLY A 51 -11.39 -28.95 2.29
C GLY A 51 -10.04 -28.28 2.01
N TRP A 52 -9.12 -28.98 1.36
CA TRP A 52 -7.79 -28.46 1.07
C TRP A 52 -7.84 -27.40 -0.03
N LEU A 53 -8.53 -27.66 -1.15
CA LEU A 53 -8.58 -26.72 -2.27
C LEU A 53 -9.38 -25.46 -1.89
N ALA A 54 -10.54 -25.60 -1.25
CA ALA A 54 -11.32 -24.43 -0.85
C ALA A 54 -10.61 -23.65 0.26
N GLY A 55 -10.09 -24.33 1.28
CA GLY A 55 -9.44 -23.67 2.41
C GLY A 55 -8.14 -22.97 2.01
N TRP A 56 -7.27 -23.67 1.29
CA TRP A 56 -5.98 -23.14 0.89
C TRP A 56 -6.10 -22.09 -0.21
N LEU A 57 -6.86 -22.35 -1.28
CA LEU A 57 -6.99 -21.40 -2.39
C LEU A 57 -7.77 -20.16 -1.97
N ALA A 58 -8.90 -20.31 -1.26
CA ALA A 58 -9.67 -19.15 -0.83
C ALA A 58 -8.92 -18.36 0.24
N GLY A 59 -8.32 -19.03 1.23
CA GLY A 59 -7.59 -18.36 2.31
C GLY A 59 -6.34 -17.63 1.81
N TRP A 60 -5.53 -18.30 0.99
CA TRP A 60 -4.29 -17.72 0.47
C TRP A 60 -4.57 -16.63 -0.57
N LEU A 61 -5.43 -16.89 -1.55
CA LEU A 61 -5.71 -15.92 -2.62
C LEU A 61 -6.47 -14.71 -2.08
N ALA A 62 -7.49 -14.90 -1.25
CA ALA A 62 -8.22 -13.77 -0.69
C ALA A 62 -7.36 -12.99 0.31
N GLY A 63 -6.65 -13.67 1.21
CA GLY A 63 -5.82 -13.00 2.22
C GLY A 63 -4.64 -12.23 1.60
N TRP A 64 -3.92 -12.86 0.68
CA TRP A 64 -2.76 -12.24 0.05
C TRP A 64 -3.16 -11.15 -0.94
N LEU A 65 -4.12 -11.41 -1.84
CA LEU A 65 -4.53 -10.43 -2.85
C LEU A 65 -5.27 -9.25 -2.21
N ALA A 66 -6.21 -9.49 -1.29
CA ALA A 66 -6.91 -8.40 -0.62
C ALA A 66 -5.98 -7.62 0.30
N GLY A 67 -5.15 -8.29 1.10
CA GLY A 67 -4.22 -7.62 2.01
C GLY A 67 -3.16 -6.80 1.28
N TRP A 68 -2.54 -7.37 0.25
CA TRP A 68 -1.50 -6.68 -0.51
C TRP A 68 -2.09 -5.56 -1.38
N LEU A 69 -3.16 -5.82 -2.14
CA LEU A 69 -3.74 -4.82 -3.03
C LEU A 69 -4.41 -3.69 -2.25
N ALA A 70 -5.21 -4.00 -1.22
CA ALA A 70 -5.86 -2.97 -0.42
C ALA A 70 -4.83 -2.19 0.40
N GLY A 71 -3.88 -2.87 1.06
CA GLY A 71 -2.88 -2.20 1.89
C GLY A 71 -1.93 -1.32 1.09
N TRP A 72 -1.40 -1.83 -0.02
CA TRP A 72 -0.46 -1.10 -0.86
C TRP A 72 -1.14 0.03 -1.62
N LEU A 73 -2.28 -0.23 -2.28
CA LEU A 73 -2.97 0.78 -3.08
C LEU A 73 -3.60 1.86 -2.20
N ALA A 74 -4.27 1.49 -1.11
CA ALA A 74 -4.86 2.48 -0.20
C ALA A 74 -3.77 3.28 0.52
N GLY A 75 -2.71 2.61 1.01
CA GLY A 75 -1.62 3.29 1.72
C GLY A 75 -0.85 4.24 0.82
N TRP A 76 -0.50 3.81 -0.39
CA TRP A 76 0.24 4.63 -1.34
C TRP A 76 -0.61 5.78 -1.89
N LEU A 77 -1.85 5.50 -2.32
CA LEU A 77 -2.73 6.51 -2.89
C LEU A 77 -3.19 7.53 -1.84
N ALA A 78 -3.62 7.07 -0.65
CA ALA A 78 -4.03 7.97 0.41
C ALA A 78 -2.85 8.78 0.95
N GLY A 79 -1.70 8.14 1.19
CA GLY A 79 -0.52 8.81 1.73
C GLY A 79 0.06 9.85 0.78
N TRP A 80 0.21 9.49 -0.51
CA TRP A 80 0.76 10.39 -1.51
C TRP A 80 -0.22 11.51 -1.87
N LEU A 81 -1.49 11.18 -2.16
CA LEU A 81 -2.48 12.18 -2.58
C LEU A 81 -2.85 13.10 -1.43
N ALA A 82 -3.14 12.58 -0.24
CA ALA A 82 -3.49 13.42 0.90
C ALA A 82 -2.27 14.24 1.36
N GLY A 83 -1.08 13.63 1.45
CA GLY A 83 0.12 14.32 1.89
C GLY A 83 0.55 15.44 0.94
N TRP A 84 0.58 15.16 -0.37
CA TRP A 84 0.98 16.15 -1.36
C TRP A 84 -0.08 17.24 -1.54
N LEU A 85 -1.36 16.87 -1.69
CA LEU A 85 -2.42 17.84 -1.93
C LEU A 85 -2.69 18.69 -0.69
N ALA A 86 -2.80 18.08 0.50
CA ALA A 86 -3.02 18.85 1.73
C ALA A 86 -1.80 19.70 2.07
N GLY A 87 -0.58 19.16 1.94
CA GLY A 87 0.65 19.90 2.22
C GLY A 87 0.86 21.09 1.29
N TRP A 88 0.66 20.91 -0.01
CA TRP A 88 0.82 21.97 -0.99
C TRP A 88 -0.29 23.03 -0.88
N LEU A 89 -1.56 22.61 -0.79
CA LEU A 89 -2.69 23.53 -0.73
C LEU A 89 -2.72 24.29 0.60
N ALA A 90 -2.55 23.60 1.73
CA ALA A 90 -2.52 24.25 3.04
C ALA A 90 -1.29 25.16 3.18
N GLY A 91 -0.12 24.71 2.74
CA GLY A 91 1.10 25.51 2.80
C GLY A 91 1.04 26.78 1.94
N TRP A 92 0.54 26.65 0.71
CA TRP A 92 0.40 27.79 -0.20
C TRP A 92 -0.69 28.77 0.29
N LEU A 93 -1.87 28.26 0.66
CA LEU A 93 -2.99 29.10 1.08
C LEU A 93 -2.72 29.77 2.43
N ALA A 94 -2.23 29.02 3.42
CA ALA A 94 -1.90 29.58 4.73
C ALA A 94 -0.73 30.56 4.63
N GLY A 95 0.32 30.22 3.86
CA GLY A 95 1.47 31.09 3.67
C GLY A 95 1.12 32.41 2.97
N TRP A 96 0.32 32.34 1.91
CA TRP A 96 -0.12 33.52 1.17
C TRP A 96 -1.07 34.39 2.01
N LEU A 97 -2.09 33.79 2.64
CA LEU A 97 -3.08 34.51 3.43
C LEU A 97 -2.46 35.12 4.70
N ALA A 98 -1.67 34.34 5.44
CA ALA A 98 -1.00 34.84 6.64
C ALA A 98 0.03 35.92 6.29
N GLY A 99 0.79 35.75 5.20
CA GLY A 99 1.78 36.73 4.75
C GLY A 99 1.13 38.04 4.31
N TRP A 100 0.03 37.98 3.56
CA TRP A 100 -0.70 39.16 3.11
C TRP A 100 -1.37 39.88 4.29
N LEU A 101 -2.08 39.14 5.15
CA LEU A 101 -2.81 39.72 6.29
C LEU A 101 -1.84 40.29 7.33
N ALA A 102 -0.79 39.56 7.70
CA ALA A 102 0.21 40.04 8.65
C ALA A 102 0.98 41.23 8.08
N GLY A 103 1.33 41.21 6.79
CA GLY A 103 2.01 42.33 6.13
C GLY A 103 1.16 43.59 6.07
N TRP A 104 -0.12 43.46 5.71
CA TRP A 104 -1.05 44.58 5.66
C TRP A 104 -1.33 45.14 7.07
N LEU A 105 -1.62 44.27 8.03
CA LEU A 105 -1.93 44.67 9.40
C LEU A 105 -0.70 45.30 10.07
N ALA A 106 0.47 44.68 9.97
CA ALA A 106 1.70 45.24 10.53
C ALA A 106 2.07 46.57 9.85
N GLY A 107 1.89 46.70 8.54
CA GLY A 107 2.13 47.94 7.81
C GLY A 107 1.19 49.07 8.24
N TRP A 108 -0.10 48.77 8.39
CA TRP A 108 -1.10 49.72 8.87
C TRP A 108 -0.83 50.13 10.32
N LEU A 109 -0.56 49.17 11.21
CA LEU A 109 -0.31 49.42 12.63
C LEU A 109 1.00 50.20 12.84
N ALA A 110 2.07 49.84 12.12
CA ALA A 110 3.33 50.55 12.16
C ALA A 110 3.18 51.99 11.61
N GLY A 111 2.41 52.18 10.53
CA GLY A 111 2.12 53.50 9.98
C GLY A 111 1.31 54.37 10.93
N TRP A 112 0.27 53.81 11.55
CA TRP A 112 -0.54 54.49 12.56
C TRP A 112 0.29 54.84 13.80
N LEU A 113 1.06 53.89 14.34
CA LEU A 113 1.90 54.09 15.52
C LEU A 113 3.04 55.10 15.25
N ALA A 114 3.65 55.06 14.06
CA ALA A 114 4.64 56.05 13.66
C ALA A 114 4.02 57.45 13.52
N GLY A 115 2.80 57.56 13.00
CA GLY A 115 2.04 58.81 12.95
C GLY A 115 1.71 59.35 14.34
N TRP A 116 1.31 58.48 15.26
CA TRP A 116 1.01 58.83 16.66
C TRP A 116 2.27 59.26 17.43
N LEU A 117 3.38 58.53 17.27
CA LEU A 117 4.67 58.86 17.88
C LEU A 117 5.35 60.09 17.27
N ALA A 118 5.18 60.33 15.96
CA ALA A 118 5.64 61.57 15.32
C ALA A 118 4.78 62.78 15.70
N GLY A 119 3.49 62.57 16.00
CA GLY A 119 2.59 63.59 16.57
C GLY A 119 2.82 63.88 18.06
N GLY A 120 3.57 63.02 18.77
CA GLY A 120 3.80 63.08 20.21
C GLY A 120 5.12 63.74 20.68
N ARG A 121 5.86 64.43 19.80
CA ARG A 121 7.04 65.22 20.23
C ARG A 121 6.73 66.72 20.26
N PRO A 122 7.06 67.43 21.36
CA PRO A 122 6.70 68.84 21.55
C PRO A 122 7.42 69.74 20.55
N ALA A 123 6.72 70.83 20.21
CA ALA A 123 6.95 71.71 19.07
C ALA A 123 8.37 72.30 18.97
N ARG A 124 8.88 72.33 17.73
CA ARG A 124 9.70 73.46 17.25
C ARG A 124 8.87 74.26 16.24
N PRO A 125 8.90 75.59 16.30
CA PRO A 125 7.89 76.44 15.69
C PRO A 125 7.90 76.33 14.16
N ALA A 126 6.68 76.29 13.62
CA ALA A 126 6.38 76.11 12.22
C ALA A 126 7.09 77.14 11.32
N ARG A 127 7.71 76.63 10.24
CA ARG A 127 7.77 77.35 8.97
C ARG A 127 6.87 76.60 7.99
N PRO A 128 5.83 77.24 7.42
CA PRO A 128 4.93 76.56 6.50
C PRO A 128 5.52 76.64 5.08
N ALA A 129 6.03 75.52 4.54
CA ALA A 129 6.20 75.38 3.09
C ALA A 129 6.40 73.92 2.65
N ARG A 130 5.34 73.37 2.03
CA ARG A 130 5.30 72.35 0.96
C ARG A 130 5.69 70.89 1.29
N PRO A 131 4.75 69.93 1.20
CA PRO A 131 5.12 68.52 1.08
C PRO A 131 5.39 68.19 -0.39
N SER A 132 6.68 68.10 -0.76
CA SER A 132 7.09 67.44 -1.98
C SER A 132 7.19 65.93 -1.74
N VAL A 133 6.30 65.19 -2.40
CA VAL A 133 6.27 63.73 -2.49
C VAL A 133 7.62 63.18 -2.97
N ARG A 134 8.20 62.21 -2.24
CA ARG A 134 9.21 61.29 -2.80
C ARG A 134 9.13 59.92 -2.10
N PRO A 135 8.83 58.81 -2.82
CA PRO A 135 8.77 57.48 -2.23
C PRO A 135 10.15 56.82 -2.28
N SER A 136 10.64 56.34 -1.14
CA SER A 136 11.88 55.56 -1.05
C SER A 136 11.60 54.20 -0.45
N VAL A 137 10.72 53.42 -1.09
CA VAL A 137 10.54 52.00 -0.81
C VAL A 137 11.67 51.23 -1.51
N ARG A 138 12.79 51.03 -0.81
CA ARG A 138 13.85 50.02 -1.05
C ARG A 138 15.03 50.44 -0.16
N PRO A 139 15.55 49.61 0.79
CA PRO A 139 15.85 48.21 0.55
C PRO A 139 15.82 47.31 1.82
N SER A 140 14.68 46.69 2.15
CA SER A 140 14.63 45.64 3.18
C SER A 140 14.44 44.23 2.61
N VAL A 141 14.47 44.07 1.28
CA VAL A 141 14.30 42.78 0.61
C VAL A 141 15.58 41.93 0.62
N ARG A 142 16.74 42.53 0.94
CA ARG A 142 18.02 41.82 0.90
C ARG A 142 18.36 40.92 2.11
N PRO A 143 17.87 41.10 3.36
CA PRO A 143 18.29 40.22 4.46
C PRO A 143 17.55 38.87 4.49
N SER A 144 16.31 38.79 4.01
CA SER A 144 15.43 37.63 4.26
C SER A 144 15.51 36.51 3.23
N VAL A 145 16.02 36.78 2.01
CA VAL A 145 16.09 35.76 0.94
C VAL A 145 17.33 34.87 1.08
N ARG A 146 18.44 35.42 1.58
CA ARG A 146 19.70 34.67 1.72
C ARG A 146 19.63 33.48 2.71
N PRO A 147 18.95 33.56 3.86
CA PRO A 147 18.82 32.43 4.78
C PRO A 147 17.94 31.32 4.21
N TYR A 148 16.83 31.67 3.54
CA TYR A 148 15.84 30.74 3.01
C TYR A 148 16.37 29.90 1.84
N VAL A 149 17.07 30.52 0.88
CA VAL A 149 17.68 29.76 -0.23
C VAL A 149 18.77 28.81 0.29
N ARG A 150 19.52 29.23 1.32
CA ARG A 150 20.58 28.40 1.91
C ARG A 150 20.03 27.21 2.72
N THR A 151 18.87 27.34 3.35
CA THR A 151 18.19 26.21 4.01
C THR A 151 17.57 25.28 2.97
N TYR A 152 16.82 25.80 2.00
CA TYR A 152 16.15 25.00 0.97
C TYR A 152 17.12 24.13 0.15
N VAL A 153 18.27 24.67 -0.27
CA VAL A 153 19.30 23.89 -0.99
C VAL A 153 19.93 22.82 -0.08
N ARG A 154 20.05 23.08 1.22
CA ARG A 154 20.73 22.18 2.16
C ARG A 154 19.82 21.04 2.65
N THR A 155 18.51 21.23 2.77
CA THR A 155 17.54 20.19 3.14
C THR A 155 16.95 19.44 1.94
N TYR A 156 16.69 20.08 0.80
CA TYR A 156 16.00 19.43 -0.31
C TYR A 156 16.89 19.07 -1.50
N VAL A 157 18.01 19.77 -1.75
CA VAL A 157 18.84 19.48 -2.94
C VAL A 157 19.98 18.50 -2.61
N ARG A 158 20.60 18.62 -1.43
CA ARG A 158 21.66 17.70 -0.96
C ARG A 158 21.25 16.23 -0.89
N PRO A 159 20.10 15.82 -0.33
CA PRO A 159 19.76 14.40 -0.24
C PRO A 159 19.38 13.77 -1.59
N TYR A 160 19.06 14.55 -2.64
CA TYR A 160 18.73 14.01 -3.97
C TYR A 160 19.93 13.99 -4.91
N ILE A 161 20.83 14.99 -4.85
CA ILE A 161 22.01 15.06 -5.73
C ILE A 161 23.18 14.20 -5.21
N CYS A 162 23.38 14.10 -3.89
CA CYS A 162 24.49 13.32 -3.32
C CYS A 162 24.41 11.81 -3.65
N PRO A 163 23.25 11.13 -3.57
CA PRO A 163 23.13 9.75 -4.00
C PRO A 163 23.26 9.60 -5.52
N PHE A 164 22.73 10.54 -6.31
CA PHE A 164 22.79 10.50 -7.78
C PHE A 164 24.22 10.62 -8.30
N LEU A 165 25.03 11.54 -7.76
CA LEU A 165 26.45 11.67 -8.12
C LEU A 165 27.30 10.49 -7.60
N PHE A 166 26.98 9.92 -6.44
CA PHE A 166 27.64 8.71 -5.94
C PHE A 166 27.34 7.50 -6.83
N ARG A 167 26.08 7.31 -7.24
CA ARG A 167 25.67 6.24 -8.17
C ARG A 167 26.35 6.40 -9.53
N HIS A 168 26.41 7.61 -10.06
CA HIS A 168 26.98 7.86 -11.38
C HIS A 168 28.52 7.73 -11.41
N LYS A 169 29.22 7.99 -10.30
CA LYS A 169 30.66 7.73 -10.16
C LYS A 169 30.98 6.25 -9.93
N VAL A 170 30.14 5.51 -9.20
CA VAL A 170 30.31 4.06 -8.99
C VAL A 170 30.06 3.28 -10.28
N VAL A 171 29.00 3.61 -11.03
CA VAL A 171 28.68 2.96 -12.31
C VAL A 171 29.78 3.20 -13.36
N LYS A 172 30.28 4.44 -13.50
CA LYS A 172 31.42 4.71 -14.40
C LYS A 172 32.73 4.00 -14.01
N LYS A 173 32.94 3.73 -12.71
CA LYS A 173 34.14 3.01 -12.23
C LYS A 173 34.04 1.49 -12.44
N ILE A 174 32.82 0.95 -12.47
CA ILE A 174 32.56 -0.46 -12.77
C ILE A 174 32.67 -0.71 -14.29
N ASP A 175 32.14 0.19 -15.12
CA ASP A 175 32.27 0.08 -16.60
C ASP A 175 33.73 0.15 -17.06
N SER A 176 34.58 0.96 -16.43
CA SER A 176 36.01 1.05 -16.79
C SER A 176 36.87 -0.13 -16.31
N GLN A 177 36.35 -1.01 -15.45
CA GLN A 177 37.02 -2.23 -14.99
C GLN A 177 36.59 -3.46 -15.81
N PHE A 178 35.48 -3.38 -16.54
CA PHE A 178 34.93 -4.48 -17.35
C PHE A 178 35.08 -4.30 -18.87
N SER A 179 35.65 -3.19 -19.35
CA SER A 179 36.16 -3.06 -20.73
C SER A 179 37.65 -3.39 -20.78
N ILE A 180 37.98 -4.69 -20.81
CA ILE A 180 39.20 -5.25 -21.39
C ILE A 180 38.74 -6.23 -22.46
#